data_AF-A0A830H2Y6-F1
#
_entry.id   AF-A0A830H2Y6-F1
#
_cell.length_a   1.000
_cell.length_b   1.000
_cell.length_c   1.000
_cell.angle_alpha   90.00
_cell.angle_beta   90.00
_cell.angle_gamma   90.00
#
_symmetry.space_group_name_H-M   'P 1'
#
loop_
_entity.id
_entity.type
_entity.pdbx_description
1 polymer ?
#
loop_
_entity_poly.entity_id
_entity_poly.type
_entity_poly.pdbx_seq_one_letter_code
_entity_poly.pdbx_strand_id
1 'polypeptide(L)'
;MDILVSATSKDRAVACQGWCQVLCVLQMLCGATFFYTATRHLYAYTATSGELIGIVLVALAAVGILGARQRSRALLSLYLVGVLAAMLLTFGFIGQVSREVEVDCALAQLELRVESITKSQQGQSHHALFGSLFTRLDEMEGLLDMVQHGTAHVVHHRAEQKNLAVTDRQYIQAKVEMLKALARELVDDPSAATKLGQGSADGQASAEERKQLENRLDAASEVLRRIGEHENERDRELTPQEYEILLSALTSAHVPSDVLAKHEGITSTEAHSLHTSGVLADKHALLLSSIHELPNMNAALQRQKDNAYHQLEVGGAGVRLQEMRAQREERRKAWSDEFREALEEANKQNLDVEGHLEDMPQMCLETLEGREEMKLVGYALCVLQGIAIFCVLNVLFDLPSKHE
;
A
#
# COMPACT_ATOMS: atom_id res chain seq x y z
N MET A 1 -32.39 -8.12 -45.83
CA MET A 1 -31.02 -7.77 -46.29
C MET A 1 -30.98 -7.39 -47.77
N ASP A 2 -32.00 -7.72 -48.58
CA ASP A 2 -31.98 -7.46 -50.04
C ASP A 2 -32.22 -6.01 -50.48
N ILE A 3 -32.73 -5.13 -49.61
CA ILE A 3 -32.97 -3.71 -49.94
C ILE A 3 -31.65 -2.91 -50.02
N LEU A 4 -30.54 -3.43 -49.48
CA LEU A 4 -29.24 -2.73 -49.47
C LEU A 4 -28.41 -2.91 -50.76
N VAL A 5 -28.78 -3.86 -51.64
CA VAL A 5 -27.95 -4.17 -52.81
C VAL A 5 -28.07 -3.10 -53.92
N SER A 6 -29.20 -2.38 -54.01
CA SER A 6 -29.42 -1.37 -55.07
C SER A 6 -29.02 0.07 -54.70
N ALA A 7 -28.56 0.34 -53.48
CA ALA A 7 -28.20 1.69 -53.06
C ALA A 7 -26.83 2.13 -53.62
N THR A 8 -26.73 3.37 -54.12
CA THR A 8 -25.48 3.95 -54.62
C THR A 8 -24.43 4.05 -53.50
N SER A 9 -23.13 4.03 -53.81
CA SER A 9 -22.07 4.04 -52.77
C SER A 9 -22.17 5.25 -51.83
N LYS A 10 -22.66 6.39 -52.35
CA LYS A 10 -22.88 7.61 -51.59
C LYS A 10 -24.00 7.45 -50.55
N ASP A 11 -25.08 6.78 -50.90
CA ASP A 11 -26.20 6.52 -49.98
C ASP A 11 -25.79 5.55 -48.87
N ARG A 12 -24.95 4.55 -49.19
CA ARG A 12 -24.40 3.61 -48.21
C ARG A 12 -23.51 4.31 -47.19
N ALA A 13 -22.67 5.25 -47.62
CA ALA A 13 -21.80 6.01 -46.72
C ALA A 13 -22.59 6.89 -45.74
N VAL A 14 -23.64 7.56 -46.21
CA VAL A 14 -24.51 8.39 -45.34
C VAL A 14 -25.29 7.51 -44.35
N ALA A 15 -25.82 6.38 -44.80
CA ALA A 15 -26.50 5.43 -43.92
C ALA A 15 -25.56 4.86 -42.86
N CYS A 16 -24.36 4.43 -43.24
CA CYS A 16 -23.36 3.87 -42.32
C CYS A 16 -22.92 4.92 -41.26
N GLN A 17 -22.78 6.18 -41.67
CA GLN A 17 -22.49 7.29 -40.76
C GLN A 17 -23.62 7.49 -39.74
N GLY A 18 -24.89 7.43 -40.18
CA GLY A 18 -26.04 7.51 -39.29
C GLY A 18 -26.08 6.37 -38.26
N TRP A 19 -25.88 5.13 -38.72
CA TRP A 19 -25.81 3.95 -37.84
C TRP A 19 -24.68 4.03 -36.82
N CYS A 20 -23.49 4.49 -37.24
CA CYS A 20 -22.36 4.69 -36.34
C CYS A 20 -22.69 5.68 -35.21
N GLN A 21 -23.39 6.78 -35.52
CA GLN A 21 -23.81 7.74 -34.50
C GLN A 21 -24.83 7.15 -33.52
N VAL A 22 -25.83 6.41 -34.04
CA VAL A 22 -26.84 5.73 -33.19
C VAL A 22 -26.19 4.72 -32.26
N LEU A 23 -25.26 3.90 -32.77
CA LEU A 23 -24.52 2.92 -31.96
C LEU A 23 -23.67 3.59 -30.87
N CYS A 24 -23.01 4.70 -31.18
CA CYS A 24 -22.25 5.45 -30.16
C CYS A 24 -23.18 6.05 -29.09
N VAL A 25 -24.36 6.55 -29.45
CA VAL A 25 -25.35 7.05 -28.48
C VAL A 25 -25.85 5.91 -27.59
N LEU A 26 -26.16 4.75 -28.17
CA LEU A 26 -26.54 3.56 -27.40
C LEU A 26 -25.41 3.13 -26.46
N GLN A 27 -24.16 3.14 -26.92
CA GLN A 27 -23.00 2.81 -26.08
C GLN A 27 -22.83 3.80 -24.93
N MET A 28 -23.09 5.09 -25.18
CA MET A 28 -23.06 6.12 -24.14
C MET A 28 -24.13 5.87 -23.08
N LEU A 29 -25.36 5.52 -23.49
CA LEU A 29 -26.44 5.17 -22.59
C LEU A 29 -26.10 3.90 -21.79
N CYS A 30 -25.60 2.85 -22.44
CA CYS A 30 -25.18 1.63 -21.75
C CYS A 30 -24.02 1.88 -20.77
N GLY A 31 -23.07 2.75 -21.11
CA GLY A 31 -21.99 3.16 -20.20
C GLY A 31 -22.51 3.91 -18.98
N ALA A 32 -23.50 4.80 -19.17
CA ALA A 32 -24.14 5.53 -18.08
C ALA A 32 -25.01 4.61 -17.19
N THR A 33 -25.75 3.66 -17.77
CA THR A 33 -26.49 2.66 -16.99
C THR A 33 -25.53 1.76 -16.21
N PHE A 34 -24.42 1.34 -16.83
CA PHE A 34 -23.40 0.53 -16.16
C PHE A 34 -22.77 1.26 -14.97
N PHE A 35 -22.44 2.55 -15.14
CA PHE A 35 -22.01 3.44 -14.06
C PHE A 35 -23.04 3.47 -12.92
N TYR A 36 -24.30 3.75 -13.25
CA TYR A 36 -25.38 3.84 -12.25
C TYR A 36 -25.59 2.52 -11.50
N THR A 37 -25.61 1.39 -12.22
CA THR A 37 -25.75 0.06 -11.59
C THR A 37 -24.54 -0.28 -10.72
N ALA A 38 -23.32 0.09 -11.14
CA ALA A 38 -22.12 -0.15 -10.34
C ALA A 38 -22.17 0.65 -9.04
N THR A 39 -22.54 1.93 -9.08
CA THR A 39 -22.67 2.76 -7.87
C THR A 39 -23.77 2.26 -6.93
N ARG A 40 -24.87 1.70 -7.48
CA ARG A 40 -26.01 1.27 -6.68
C ARG A 40 -25.86 -0.12 -6.07
N HIS A 41 -25.26 -1.06 -6.80
CA HIS A 41 -25.26 -2.48 -6.44
C HIS A 41 -23.90 -3.03 -6.02
N LEU A 42 -22.79 -2.33 -6.30
CA LEU A 42 -21.46 -2.76 -5.89
C LEU A 42 -20.93 -1.87 -4.77
N TYR A 43 -19.98 -2.42 -3.99
CA TYR A 43 -19.39 -1.72 -2.85
C TYR A 43 -17.89 -1.45 -3.07
N ALA A 44 -17.42 -0.35 -2.50
CA ALA A 44 -16.00 0.01 -2.40
C ALA A 44 -15.23 -0.12 -3.73
N TYR A 45 -14.28 -1.05 -3.81
CA TYR A 45 -13.36 -1.16 -4.93
C TYR A 45 -14.05 -1.59 -6.24
N THR A 46 -15.01 -2.53 -6.19
CA THR A 46 -15.76 -2.92 -7.40
C THR A 46 -16.71 -1.83 -7.86
N ALA A 47 -17.25 -1.03 -6.95
CA ALA A 47 -17.98 0.18 -7.33
C ALA A 47 -17.06 1.16 -8.09
N THR A 48 -15.91 1.52 -7.52
CA THR A 48 -14.98 2.48 -8.16
C THR A 48 -14.45 2.01 -9.52
N SER A 49 -14.15 0.72 -9.67
CA SER A 49 -13.71 0.18 -10.96
C SER A 49 -14.85 0.15 -11.98
N GLY A 50 -16.08 -0.20 -11.58
CA GLY A 50 -17.26 -0.13 -12.43
C GLY A 50 -17.58 1.30 -12.87
N GLU A 51 -17.47 2.27 -11.96
CA GLU A 51 -17.62 3.70 -12.22
C GLU A 51 -16.59 4.21 -13.24
N LEU A 52 -15.31 3.88 -13.04
CA LEU A 52 -14.24 4.25 -13.96
C LEU A 52 -14.48 3.67 -15.37
N ILE A 53 -14.88 2.40 -15.45
CA ILE A 53 -15.23 1.76 -16.74
C ILE A 53 -16.40 2.49 -17.40
N GLY A 54 -17.46 2.80 -16.64
CA GLY A 54 -18.61 3.55 -17.14
C GLY A 54 -18.24 4.93 -17.70
N ILE A 55 -17.41 5.70 -16.98
CA ILE A 55 -16.92 7.02 -17.42
C ILE A 55 -16.10 6.88 -18.71
N VAL A 56 -15.18 5.91 -18.76
CA VAL A 56 -14.33 5.66 -19.94
C VAL A 56 -15.20 5.30 -21.15
N LEU A 57 -16.24 4.48 -20.98
CA LEU A 57 -17.17 4.13 -22.06
C LEU A 57 -17.92 5.34 -22.61
N VAL A 58 -18.41 6.22 -21.72
CA VAL A 58 -19.10 7.46 -22.11
C VAL A 58 -18.15 8.39 -22.87
N ALA A 59 -16.91 8.55 -22.39
CA ALA A 59 -15.90 9.37 -23.06
C ALA A 59 -15.53 8.81 -24.44
N LEU A 60 -15.32 7.50 -24.55
CA LEU A 60 -15.05 6.83 -25.83
C LEU A 60 -16.22 6.97 -26.80
N ALA A 61 -17.46 6.79 -26.34
CA ALA A 61 -18.64 7.00 -27.16
C ALA A 61 -18.72 8.44 -27.70
N ALA A 62 -18.40 9.45 -26.88
CA ALA A 62 -18.32 10.84 -27.32
C ALA A 62 -17.24 11.07 -28.39
N VAL A 63 -16.05 10.45 -28.24
CA VAL A 63 -14.99 10.46 -29.26
C VAL A 63 -15.48 9.81 -30.55
N GLY A 64 -16.21 8.70 -30.48
CA GLY A 64 -16.83 8.04 -31.63
C GLY A 64 -17.81 8.94 -32.37
N ILE A 65 -18.69 9.65 -31.64
CA ILE A 65 -19.64 10.61 -32.22
C ILE A 65 -18.90 11.76 -32.92
N LEU A 66 -17.88 12.33 -32.29
CA LEU A 66 -17.07 13.42 -32.86
C LEU A 66 -16.30 12.94 -34.10
N GLY A 67 -15.71 11.75 -34.04
CA GLY A 67 -15.02 11.12 -35.18
C GLY A 67 -15.94 10.89 -36.36
N ALA A 68 -17.15 10.36 -36.12
CA ALA A 68 -18.17 10.15 -37.14
C ALA A 68 -18.70 11.46 -37.74
N ARG A 69 -18.79 12.54 -36.96
CA ARG A 69 -19.21 13.86 -37.46
C ARG A 69 -18.13 14.56 -38.27
N GLN A 70 -16.88 14.58 -37.78
CA GLN A 70 -15.76 15.26 -38.42
C GLN A 70 -15.12 14.45 -39.55
N ARG A 71 -15.49 13.16 -39.70
CA ARG A 71 -14.86 12.22 -40.64
C ARG A 71 -13.34 12.13 -40.47
N SER A 72 -12.89 12.22 -39.22
CA SER A 72 -11.47 12.14 -38.88
C SER A 72 -11.06 10.69 -38.66
N ARG A 73 -10.14 10.18 -39.51
CA ARG A 73 -9.56 8.83 -39.36
C ARG A 73 -8.86 8.64 -38.02
N ALA A 74 -8.16 9.68 -37.54
CA ALA A 74 -7.45 9.62 -36.26
C ALA A 74 -8.42 9.38 -35.10
N LEU A 75 -9.53 10.12 -35.04
CA LEU A 75 -10.54 9.95 -33.98
C LEU A 75 -11.23 8.58 -34.05
N LEU A 76 -11.52 8.09 -35.26
CA LEU A 76 -12.10 6.76 -35.45
C LEU A 76 -11.13 5.64 -35.06
N SER A 77 -9.83 5.79 -35.35
CA SER A 77 -8.80 4.84 -34.92
C SER A 77 -8.61 4.83 -33.40
N LEU A 78 -8.66 6.01 -32.76
CA LEU A 78 -8.59 6.14 -31.31
C LEU A 78 -9.82 5.49 -30.64
N TYR A 79 -11.01 5.72 -31.20
CA TYR A 79 -12.24 5.05 -30.77
C TYR A 79 -12.12 3.53 -30.90
N LEU A 80 -11.62 3.01 -32.02
CA LEU A 80 -11.45 1.57 -32.23
C LEU A 80 -10.54 0.93 -31.17
N VAL A 81 -9.35 1.50 -30.93
CA VAL A 81 -8.41 1.01 -29.91
C VAL A 81 -9.03 1.12 -28.51
N GLY A 82 -9.68 2.25 -28.23
CA GLY A 82 -10.35 2.49 -26.95
C GLY A 82 -11.47 1.49 -26.68
N VAL A 83 -12.32 1.18 -27.65
CA VAL A 83 -13.41 0.20 -27.50
C VAL A 83 -12.88 -1.21 -27.30
N LEU A 84 -11.80 -1.59 -27.98
CA LEU A 84 -11.15 -2.89 -27.74
C LEU A 84 -10.60 -3.00 -26.31
N ALA A 85 -9.93 -1.95 -25.83
CA ALA A 85 -9.45 -1.90 -24.44
C ALA A 85 -10.62 -1.93 -23.44
N ALA A 86 -11.69 -1.18 -23.70
CA ALA A 86 -12.89 -1.17 -22.86
C ALA A 86 -13.57 -2.53 -22.82
N MET A 87 -13.65 -3.26 -23.95
CA MET A 87 -14.18 -4.62 -24.00
C MET A 87 -13.40 -5.57 -23.09
N LEU A 88 -12.06 -5.53 -23.14
CA LEU A 88 -11.21 -6.33 -22.25
C LEU A 88 -11.42 -5.98 -20.77
N LEU A 89 -11.54 -4.70 -20.44
CA LEU A 89 -11.83 -4.24 -19.07
C LEU A 89 -13.21 -4.71 -18.60
N THR A 90 -14.24 -4.63 -19.45
CA THR A 90 -15.59 -5.13 -19.13
C THR A 90 -15.58 -6.64 -18.88
N PHE A 91 -14.87 -7.43 -19.70
CA PHE A 91 -14.73 -8.87 -19.44
C PHE A 91 -14.00 -9.18 -18.14
N GLY A 92 -12.89 -8.50 -17.86
CA GLY A 92 -12.16 -8.64 -16.61
C GLY A 92 -13.03 -8.32 -15.40
N PHE A 93 -13.81 -7.25 -15.50
CA PHE A 93 -14.73 -6.80 -14.46
C PHE A 93 -15.87 -7.79 -14.21
N ILE A 94 -16.53 -8.31 -15.26
CA ILE A 94 -17.57 -9.35 -15.11
C ILE A 94 -16.98 -10.59 -14.40
N GLY A 95 -15.74 -10.96 -14.74
CA GLY A 95 -15.03 -12.04 -14.08
C GLY A 95 -14.77 -11.77 -12.60
N GLN A 96 -14.37 -10.54 -12.26
CA GLN A 96 -14.14 -10.12 -10.87
C GLN A 96 -15.43 -10.13 -10.05
N VAL A 97 -16.50 -9.50 -10.55
CA VAL A 97 -17.81 -9.48 -9.87
C VAL A 97 -18.32 -10.90 -9.67
N SER A 98 -18.17 -11.79 -10.65
CA SER A 98 -18.59 -13.18 -10.49
C SER A 98 -17.82 -13.93 -9.39
N ARG A 99 -16.54 -13.63 -9.20
CA ARG A 99 -15.71 -14.26 -8.16
C ARG A 99 -15.99 -13.69 -6.78
N GLU A 100 -16.11 -12.36 -6.66
CA GLU A 100 -16.43 -11.72 -5.38
C GLU A 100 -17.75 -12.22 -4.81
N VAL A 101 -18.77 -12.28 -5.67
CA VAL A 101 -20.09 -12.80 -5.29
C VAL A 101 -20.05 -14.27 -4.85
N GLU A 102 -19.24 -15.10 -5.52
CA GLU A 102 -19.07 -16.51 -5.14
C GLU A 102 -18.38 -16.65 -3.78
N VAL A 103 -17.38 -15.80 -3.50
CA VAL A 103 -16.69 -15.75 -2.21
C VAL A 103 -17.63 -15.27 -1.10
N ASP A 104 -18.40 -14.21 -1.34
CA ASP A 104 -19.33 -13.66 -0.36
C ASP A 104 -20.43 -14.69 -0.02
N CYS A 105 -21.01 -15.38 -1.02
CA CYS A 105 -21.96 -16.46 -0.75
C CYS A 105 -21.33 -17.65 0.00
N ALA A 106 -20.08 -18.02 -0.32
CA ALA A 106 -19.39 -19.10 0.37
C ALA A 106 -19.11 -18.76 1.85
N LEU A 107 -18.71 -17.52 2.14
CA LEU A 107 -18.49 -17.03 3.50
C LEU A 107 -19.80 -16.98 4.30
N ALA A 108 -20.86 -16.42 3.70
CA ALA A 108 -22.20 -16.41 4.25
C ALA A 108 -22.71 -17.81 4.64
N GLN A 109 -22.62 -18.77 3.71
CA GLN A 109 -23.04 -20.16 3.95
C GLN A 109 -22.29 -20.76 5.14
N LEU A 110 -21.01 -20.45 5.25
CA LEU A 110 -20.17 -21.02 6.27
C LEU A 110 -20.45 -20.42 7.65
N GLU A 111 -20.74 -19.11 7.75
CA GLU A 111 -21.09 -18.46 9.03
C GLU A 111 -22.36 -19.09 9.62
N LEU A 112 -23.32 -19.41 8.77
CA LEU A 112 -24.56 -20.06 9.18
C LEU A 112 -24.39 -21.51 9.58
N ARG A 113 -23.45 -22.22 8.94
CA ARG A 113 -23.03 -23.54 9.43
C ARG A 113 -22.38 -23.41 10.80
N VAL A 114 -21.55 -22.39 11.02
CA VAL A 114 -20.96 -22.14 12.34
C VAL A 114 -22.04 -21.79 13.38
N GLU A 115 -23.03 -20.95 13.03
CA GLU A 115 -24.10 -20.56 13.94
C GLU A 115 -25.04 -21.74 14.27
N SER A 116 -25.45 -22.52 13.27
CA SER A 116 -26.28 -23.73 13.47
C SER A 116 -25.55 -24.81 14.29
N ILE A 117 -24.24 -25.01 14.05
CA ILE A 117 -23.40 -25.85 14.90
C ILE A 117 -23.32 -25.26 16.32
N THR A 118 -23.21 -23.94 16.48
CA THR A 118 -23.15 -23.28 17.80
C THR A 118 -24.47 -23.43 18.57
N LYS A 119 -25.61 -23.25 17.90
CA LYS A 119 -26.96 -23.42 18.49
C LYS A 119 -27.24 -24.88 18.86
N SER A 120 -26.89 -25.84 17.99
CA SER A 120 -27.00 -27.26 18.31
C SER A 120 -26.02 -27.70 19.41
N GLN A 121 -24.84 -27.07 19.51
CA GLN A 121 -23.84 -27.34 20.54
C GLN A 121 -24.04 -26.60 21.86
N GLN A 122 -24.91 -25.58 21.96
CA GLN A 122 -25.32 -25.05 23.26
C GLN A 122 -26.04 -26.11 24.13
N GLY A 123 -26.38 -27.28 23.58
CA GLY A 123 -26.80 -28.48 24.31
C GLY A 123 -25.70 -29.51 24.64
N GLN A 124 -24.47 -29.41 24.11
CA GLN A 124 -23.40 -30.41 24.33
C GLN A 124 -21.99 -29.79 24.44
N SER A 125 -21.30 -30.07 25.55
CA SER A 125 -20.02 -29.47 25.93
C SER A 125 -18.81 -30.01 25.13
N HIS A 126 -18.41 -29.33 24.06
CA HIS A 126 -17.10 -29.56 23.42
C HIS A 126 -16.41 -28.26 22.94
N HIS A 127 -15.93 -27.43 23.88
CA HIS A 127 -15.20 -26.18 23.60
C HIS A 127 -13.87 -26.34 22.83
N ALA A 128 -13.28 -27.54 22.77
CA ALA A 128 -11.97 -27.73 22.11
C ALA A 128 -12.05 -27.85 20.57
N LEU A 129 -13.18 -28.28 20.02
CA LEU A 129 -13.34 -28.42 18.56
C LEU A 129 -13.63 -27.08 17.87
N PHE A 130 -14.32 -26.17 18.56
CA PHE A 130 -14.62 -24.83 18.04
C PHE A 130 -13.39 -23.96 17.87
N GLY A 131 -12.43 -24.01 18.79
CA GLY A 131 -11.18 -23.28 18.64
C GLY A 131 -10.51 -23.61 17.31
N SER A 132 -10.37 -24.91 16.99
CA SER A 132 -9.76 -25.35 15.73
C SER A 132 -10.55 -24.97 14.47
N LEU A 133 -11.88 -24.94 14.53
CA LEU A 133 -12.71 -24.56 13.38
C LEU A 133 -12.68 -23.06 13.13
N PHE A 134 -12.78 -22.25 14.19
CA PHE A 134 -12.66 -20.79 14.09
C PHE A 134 -11.26 -20.37 13.62
N THR A 135 -10.20 -21.00 14.13
CA THR A 135 -8.84 -20.70 13.65
C THR A 135 -8.64 -21.08 12.18
N ARG A 136 -9.15 -22.24 11.74
CA ARG A 136 -9.08 -22.62 10.31
C ARG A 136 -9.87 -21.69 9.39
N LEU A 137 -10.93 -21.11 9.92
CA LEU A 137 -11.78 -20.20 9.18
C LEU A 137 -11.18 -18.82 9.02
N ASP A 138 -10.64 -18.30 10.10
CA ASP A 138 -9.86 -17.07 10.12
C ASP A 138 -8.60 -17.22 9.22
N GLU A 139 -7.97 -18.40 9.22
CA GLU A 139 -6.87 -18.74 8.31
C GLU A 139 -7.32 -18.80 6.83
N MET A 140 -8.50 -19.35 6.52
CA MET A 140 -9.04 -19.38 5.16
C MET A 140 -9.47 -18.00 4.66
N GLU A 141 -10.11 -17.19 5.50
CA GLU A 141 -10.47 -15.80 5.20
C GLU A 141 -9.20 -14.96 4.96
N GLY A 142 -8.15 -15.16 5.77
CA GLY A 142 -6.84 -14.56 5.57
C GLY A 142 -6.14 -14.97 4.27
N LEU A 143 -6.27 -16.24 3.86
CA LEU A 143 -5.72 -16.75 2.60
C LEU A 143 -6.48 -16.22 1.37
N LEU A 144 -7.80 -16.13 1.43
CA LEU A 144 -8.63 -15.55 0.37
C LEU A 144 -8.34 -14.06 0.18
N ASP A 145 -8.18 -13.31 1.28
CA ASP A 145 -7.83 -11.88 1.21
C ASP A 145 -6.44 -11.64 0.60
N MET A 146 -5.48 -12.49 0.96
CA MET A 146 -4.13 -12.46 0.39
C MET A 146 -4.11 -12.79 -1.11
N VAL A 147 -5.08 -13.58 -1.60
CA VAL A 147 -5.18 -13.94 -3.02
C VAL A 147 -5.97 -12.90 -3.82
N GLN A 148 -7.05 -12.33 -3.27
CA GLN A 148 -7.95 -11.41 -3.99
C GLN A 148 -7.42 -9.96 -4.02
N HIS A 149 -6.81 -9.48 -2.94
CA HIS A 149 -6.25 -8.12 -2.85
C HIS A 149 -4.71 -8.10 -2.81
N GLY A 150 -4.09 -9.25 -2.52
CA GLY A 150 -2.71 -9.33 -2.06
C GLY A 150 -1.63 -9.56 -3.10
N THR A 151 -1.82 -9.31 -4.40
CA THR A 151 -0.67 -9.28 -5.32
C THR A 151 -0.12 -7.87 -5.47
N ALA A 152 -0.94 -6.90 -5.89
CA ALA A 152 -0.50 -5.52 -6.05
C ALA A 152 -0.14 -4.85 -4.70
N HIS A 153 -0.97 -5.04 -3.67
CA HIS A 153 -0.72 -4.43 -2.35
C HIS A 153 0.42 -5.10 -1.58
N VAL A 154 0.58 -6.42 -1.65
CA VAL A 154 1.74 -7.09 -1.03
C VAL A 154 3.02 -6.73 -1.77
N VAL A 155 2.99 -6.56 -3.09
CA VAL A 155 4.16 -6.05 -3.83
C VAL A 155 4.49 -4.62 -3.41
N HIS A 156 3.49 -3.76 -3.25
CA HIS A 156 3.72 -2.39 -2.81
C HIS A 156 4.24 -2.32 -1.37
N HIS A 157 3.64 -3.05 -0.43
CA HIS A 157 4.13 -3.12 0.95
C HIS A 157 5.51 -3.74 1.05
N ARG A 158 5.80 -4.80 0.28
CA ARG A 158 7.18 -5.33 0.22
C ARG A 158 8.15 -4.31 -0.35
N ALA A 159 7.74 -3.48 -1.31
CA ALA A 159 8.58 -2.41 -1.82
C ALA A 159 8.81 -1.32 -0.75
N GLU A 160 7.78 -0.92 -0.01
CA GLU A 160 7.90 0.03 1.09
C GLU A 160 8.76 -0.51 2.24
N GLN A 161 8.59 -1.78 2.62
CA GLN A 161 9.41 -2.45 3.63
C GLN A 161 10.88 -2.55 3.20
N LYS A 162 11.13 -2.84 1.91
CA LYS A 162 12.49 -2.80 1.35
C LYS A 162 13.06 -1.39 1.37
N ASN A 163 12.27 -0.38 1.01
CA ASN A 163 12.70 1.01 1.06
C ASN A 163 13.02 1.44 2.49
N LEU A 164 12.24 1.01 3.48
CA LEU A 164 12.51 1.25 4.90
C LEU A 164 13.82 0.59 5.33
N ALA A 165 14.06 -0.67 4.95
CA ALA A 165 15.32 -1.35 5.24
C ALA A 165 16.54 -0.64 4.62
N VAL A 166 16.40 -0.14 3.39
CA VAL A 166 17.45 0.67 2.73
C VAL A 166 17.67 1.99 3.48
N THR A 167 16.60 2.64 3.90
CA THR A 167 16.64 3.92 4.63
C THR A 167 17.29 3.74 6.01
N ASP A 168 16.92 2.70 6.75
CA ASP A 168 17.54 2.35 8.04
C ASP A 168 19.03 2.06 7.86
N ARG A 169 19.42 1.29 6.83
CA ARG A 169 20.82 1.01 6.53
C ARG A 169 21.61 2.29 6.23
N GLN A 170 21.05 3.20 5.43
CA GLN A 170 21.66 4.49 5.13
C GLN A 170 21.77 5.37 6.38
N TYR A 171 20.74 5.39 7.22
CA TYR A 171 20.72 6.11 8.49
C TYR A 171 21.80 5.59 9.46
N ILE A 172 21.90 4.27 9.63
CA ILE A 172 22.92 3.61 10.45
C ILE A 172 24.31 3.95 9.93
N GLN A 173 24.55 3.80 8.63
CA GLN A 173 25.83 4.12 8.00
C GLN A 173 26.22 5.59 8.18
N ALA A 174 25.28 6.53 7.97
CA ALA A 174 25.53 7.95 8.13
C ALA A 174 25.93 8.32 9.58
N LYS A 175 25.29 7.69 10.58
CA LYS A 175 25.61 7.90 11.99
C LYS A 175 26.95 7.27 12.38
N VAL A 176 27.26 6.07 11.88
CA VAL A 176 28.58 5.44 12.11
C VAL A 176 29.70 6.28 11.47
N GLU A 177 29.52 6.76 10.23
CA GLU A 177 30.49 7.64 9.58
C GLU A 177 30.63 9.00 10.29
N MET A 178 29.55 9.53 10.87
CA MET A 178 29.63 10.71 11.74
C MET A 178 30.52 10.44 12.96
N LEU A 179 30.31 9.34 13.69
CA LEU A 179 31.14 8.98 14.85
C LEU A 179 32.61 8.77 14.44
N LYS A 180 32.84 8.13 13.30
CA LYS A 180 34.17 7.93 12.73
C LYS A 180 34.86 9.24 12.38
N ALA A 181 34.14 10.19 11.77
CA ALA A 181 34.66 11.51 11.44
C ALA A 181 35.04 12.29 12.71
N LEU A 182 34.17 12.28 13.72
CA LEU A 182 34.44 12.92 15.02
C LEU A 182 35.65 12.29 15.73
N ALA A 183 35.78 10.97 15.69
CA ALA A 183 36.90 10.26 16.29
C ALA A 183 38.23 10.56 15.56
N ARG A 184 38.24 10.55 14.21
CA ARG A 184 39.42 10.92 13.41
C ARG A 184 39.86 12.34 13.69
N GLU A 185 38.92 13.28 13.71
CA GLU A 185 39.24 14.67 13.95
C GLU A 185 39.86 14.89 15.35
N LEU A 186 39.45 14.09 16.34
CA LEU A 186 40.04 14.15 17.68
C LEU A 186 41.47 13.60 17.71
N VAL A 187 41.75 12.55 16.95
CA VAL A 187 43.09 11.94 16.83
C VAL A 187 44.03 12.82 15.99
N ASP A 188 43.52 13.41 14.91
CA ASP A 188 44.29 14.19 13.95
C ASP A 188 44.48 15.66 14.38
N ASP A 189 43.85 16.12 15.47
CA ASP A 189 43.98 17.49 15.97
C ASP A 189 45.46 17.81 16.32
N PRO A 190 46.18 18.59 15.50
CA PRO A 190 47.59 18.86 15.72
C PRO A 190 47.83 19.71 16.98
N SER A 191 46.79 20.39 17.48
CA SER A 191 46.87 21.15 18.72
C SER A 191 46.97 20.23 19.94
N ALA A 192 46.42 19.01 19.88
CA ALA A 192 46.61 17.98 20.91
C ALA A 192 48.07 17.53 20.98
N ALA A 193 48.68 17.21 19.84
CA ALA A 193 50.09 16.82 19.76
C ALA A 193 51.04 17.95 20.19
N THR A 194 50.73 19.20 19.82
CA THR A 194 51.56 20.37 20.16
C THR A 194 51.51 20.67 21.67
N LYS A 195 50.34 20.53 22.31
CA LYS A 195 50.16 20.70 23.77
C LYS A 195 50.83 19.59 24.60
N LEU A 196 51.00 18.40 24.04
CA LEU A 196 51.73 17.30 24.68
C LEU A 196 53.24 17.46 24.59
N GLY A 197 53.75 17.94 23.44
CA GLY A 197 55.19 18.08 23.17
C GLY A 197 55.82 19.36 23.71
N GLN A 198 55.10 20.48 23.72
CA GLN A 198 55.58 21.73 24.31
C GLN A 198 55.24 21.74 25.80
N GLY A 199 56.21 21.33 26.63
CA GLY A 199 56.23 21.78 28.03
C GLY A 199 56.37 23.30 28.02
N SER A 200 55.25 24.02 28.01
CA SER A 200 55.24 25.48 28.07
C SER A 200 56.14 25.95 29.21
N ALA A 201 57.15 26.74 28.85
CA ALA A 201 58.14 27.29 29.77
C ALA A 201 57.51 28.21 30.83
N ASP A 202 56.25 28.60 30.65
CA ASP A 202 55.40 29.19 31.68
C ASP A 202 54.31 28.19 32.09
N GLY A 203 54.55 27.50 33.21
CA GLY A 203 53.53 27.07 34.17
C GLY A 203 52.34 26.23 33.68
N GLN A 204 52.51 24.91 33.79
CA GLN A 204 51.44 23.94 34.11
C GLN A 204 50.23 23.88 33.15
N ALA A 205 50.39 23.19 32.01
CA ALA A 205 49.31 22.24 31.68
C ALA A 205 49.27 21.26 32.86
N SER A 206 48.21 21.33 33.67
CA SER A 206 48.08 20.48 34.87
C SER A 206 48.27 19.03 34.46
N ALA A 207 48.93 18.20 35.29
CA ALA A 207 49.03 16.76 35.02
C ALA A 207 47.65 16.14 34.70
N GLU A 208 46.59 16.75 35.21
CA GLU A 208 45.20 16.43 34.93
C GLU A 208 44.77 16.72 33.48
N GLU A 209 45.17 17.85 32.87
CA GLU A 209 44.83 18.17 31.47
C GLU A 209 45.50 17.23 30.48
N ARG A 210 46.75 16.83 30.77
CA ARG A 210 47.47 15.83 29.96
C ARG A 210 46.80 14.47 30.04
N LYS A 211 46.43 14.03 31.24
CA LYS A 211 45.70 12.78 31.46
C LYS A 211 44.33 12.82 30.78
N GLN A 212 43.62 13.94 30.85
CA GLN A 212 42.36 14.11 30.14
C GLN A 212 42.56 14.02 28.62
N LEU A 213 43.58 14.67 28.07
CA LEU A 213 43.87 14.60 26.64
C LEU A 213 44.26 13.18 26.18
N GLU A 214 45.06 12.47 26.96
CA GLU A 214 45.43 11.07 26.71
C GLU A 214 44.19 10.16 26.70
N ASN A 215 43.33 10.27 27.72
CA ASN A 215 42.05 9.55 27.77
C ASN A 215 41.16 9.84 26.56
N ARG A 216 41.15 11.08 26.06
CA ARG A 216 40.38 11.48 24.87
C ARG A 216 40.91 10.79 23.61
N LEU A 217 42.22 10.81 23.42
CA LEU A 217 42.88 10.18 22.28
C LEU A 217 42.71 8.66 22.31
N ASP A 218 42.81 8.05 23.49
CA ASP A 218 42.60 6.61 23.68
C ASP A 218 41.15 6.22 23.36
N ALA A 219 40.17 6.97 23.85
CA ALA A 219 38.76 6.72 23.57
C ALA A 219 38.43 6.85 22.07
N ALA A 220 38.95 7.88 21.40
CA ALA A 220 38.76 8.05 19.95
C ALA A 220 39.46 6.97 19.14
N SER A 221 40.69 6.58 19.53
CA SER A 221 41.43 5.49 18.89
C SER A 221 40.72 4.15 19.03
N GLU A 222 40.16 3.88 20.21
CA GLU A 222 39.37 2.67 20.48
C GLU A 222 38.08 2.63 19.63
N VAL A 223 37.40 3.77 19.48
CA VAL A 223 36.21 3.89 18.62
C VAL A 223 36.57 3.64 17.16
N LEU A 224 37.65 4.23 16.65
CA LEU A 224 38.13 3.98 15.29
C LEU A 224 38.53 2.53 15.07
N ARG A 225 39.19 1.90 16.05
CA ARG A 225 39.58 0.49 16.01
C ARG A 225 38.33 -0.40 15.91
N ARG A 226 37.34 -0.19 16.78
CA ARG A 226 36.10 -0.99 16.79
C ARG A 226 35.28 -0.82 15.52
N ILE A 227 35.15 0.42 15.01
CA ILE A 227 34.47 0.67 13.74
C ILE A 227 35.24 -0.01 12.59
N GLY A 228 36.57 0.05 12.60
CA GLY A 228 37.42 -0.59 11.59
C GLY A 228 37.33 -2.13 11.62
N GLU A 229 37.31 -2.74 12.81
CA GLU A 229 37.07 -4.18 12.98
C GLU A 229 35.71 -4.58 12.40
N HIS A 230 34.69 -3.78 12.65
CA HIS A 230 33.36 -4.00 12.12
C HIS A 230 33.28 -3.89 10.58
N GLU A 231 33.96 -2.91 9.98
CA GLU A 231 34.02 -2.74 8.52
C GLU A 231 34.78 -3.87 7.82
N ASN A 232 35.77 -4.46 8.49
CA ASN A 232 36.54 -5.59 7.98
C ASN A 232 35.75 -6.91 8.04
N GLU A 233 34.89 -7.08 9.04
CA GLU A 233 33.98 -8.22 9.18
C GLU A 233 32.69 -7.98 8.36
N ARG A 234 32.77 -8.19 7.03
CA ARG A 234 31.69 -7.88 6.05
C ARG A 234 30.27 -8.35 6.42
N ASP A 235 30.13 -9.36 7.27
CA ASP A 235 28.85 -9.99 7.62
C ASP A 235 28.42 -9.71 9.07
N ARG A 236 29.21 -8.97 9.86
CA ARG A 236 28.81 -8.61 11.23
C ARG A 236 28.01 -7.31 11.17
N GLU A 237 26.84 -7.29 11.81
CA GLU A 237 26.03 -6.08 11.97
C GLU A 237 26.24 -5.45 13.36
N LEU A 238 26.21 -4.12 13.42
CA LEU A 238 26.48 -3.39 14.65
C LEU A 238 25.31 -3.64 15.62
N THR A 239 25.60 -4.09 16.82
CA THR A 239 24.55 -4.29 17.82
C THR A 239 24.18 -2.95 18.49
N PRO A 240 22.94 -2.80 18.99
CA PRO A 240 22.53 -1.62 19.76
C PRO A 240 23.50 -1.31 20.92
N GLN A 241 23.96 -2.35 21.62
CA GLN A 241 24.89 -2.22 22.74
C GLN A 241 26.27 -1.71 22.27
N GLU A 242 26.78 -2.21 21.14
CA GLU A 242 28.05 -1.74 20.59
C GLU A 242 27.97 -0.27 20.17
N TYR A 243 26.88 0.15 19.52
CA TYR A 243 26.68 1.55 19.15
C TYR A 243 26.65 2.48 20.37
N GLU A 244 25.95 2.10 21.43
CA GLU A 244 25.89 2.86 22.68
C GLU A 244 27.27 2.98 23.36
N ILE A 245 28.08 1.92 23.31
CA ILE A 245 29.47 1.96 23.81
C ILE A 245 30.32 2.93 22.99
N LEU A 246 30.20 2.92 21.66
CA LEU A 246 30.95 3.85 20.80
C LEU A 246 30.56 5.31 21.07
N LEU A 247 29.26 5.57 21.20
CA LEU A 247 28.75 6.92 21.46
C LEU A 247 29.12 7.41 22.85
N SER A 248 29.01 6.58 23.88
CA SER A 248 29.39 6.93 25.26
C SER A 248 30.90 7.15 25.40
N ALA A 249 31.73 6.37 24.71
CA ALA A 249 33.18 6.59 24.66
C ALA A 249 33.53 7.96 24.05
N LEU A 250 32.92 8.33 22.93
CA LEU A 250 33.14 9.66 22.32
C LEU A 250 32.58 10.82 23.15
N THR A 251 31.43 10.60 23.81
CA THR A 251 30.79 11.62 24.67
C THR A 251 31.63 11.88 25.92
N SER A 252 32.07 10.82 26.61
CA SER A 252 32.95 10.94 27.78
C SER A 252 34.30 11.56 27.42
N ALA A 253 34.80 11.35 26.20
CA ALA A 253 35.94 12.06 25.68
C ALA A 253 35.65 13.54 25.39
N HIS A 254 34.43 13.94 25.00
CA HIS A 254 34.16 15.34 24.64
C HIS A 254 33.79 16.24 25.82
N VAL A 255 33.33 15.68 26.94
CA VAL A 255 32.86 16.46 28.09
C VAL A 255 33.93 16.50 29.19
N PRO A 256 34.46 17.68 29.56
CA PRO A 256 35.32 17.80 30.73
C PRO A 256 34.59 17.32 31.98
N SER A 257 35.23 16.53 32.85
CA SER A 257 34.61 15.94 34.04
C SER A 257 33.95 16.98 34.97
N ASP A 258 34.44 18.22 34.98
CA ASP A 258 33.88 19.34 35.75
C ASP A 258 32.51 19.83 35.23
N VAL A 259 32.22 19.63 33.94
CA VAL A 259 30.94 20.00 33.32
C VAL A 259 29.90 18.88 33.51
N LEU A 260 30.33 17.62 33.48
CA LEU A 260 29.49 16.45 33.80
C LEU A 260 29.02 16.46 35.26
N ALA A 261 29.90 16.82 36.20
CA ALA A 261 29.57 16.94 37.63
C ALA A 261 28.61 18.11 37.94
N LYS A 262 28.59 19.16 37.10
CA LYS A 262 27.68 20.30 37.23
C LYS A 262 26.31 20.11 36.55
N HIS A 263 26.18 19.14 35.64
CA HIS A 263 24.94 18.90 34.91
C HIS A 263 23.82 18.23 35.73
N GLU A 264 24.13 17.70 36.92
CA GLU A 264 23.11 17.25 37.89
C GLU A 264 22.50 18.40 38.72
N GLY A 265 22.91 19.67 38.51
CA GLY A 265 22.41 20.76 39.39
C GLY A 265 22.50 22.22 38.95
N ILE A 266 22.70 22.60 37.68
CA ILE A 266 22.86 24.02 37.30
C ILE A 266 21.89 24.53 36.24
N THR A 267 21.33 25.71 36.53
CA THR A 267 20.45 26.56 35.72
C THR A 267 21.21 27.33 34.63
N SER A 268 20.51 27.61 33.52
CA SER A 268 20.90 28.20 32.23
C SER A 268 21.96 29.33 32.18
N THR A 269 22.29 30.00 33.28
CA THR A 269 23.06 31.26 33.28
C THR A 269 24.59 31.12 33.29
N GLU A 270 25.17 29.97 33.65
CA GLU A 270 26.65 29.79 33.65
C GLU A 270 27.24 29.24 32.34
N ALA A 271 26.41 28.87 31.36
CA ALA A 271 26.86 28.29 30.09
C ALA A 271 27.59 29.28 29.15
N HIS A 272 27.53 30.60 29.43
CA HIS A 272 28.08 31.64 28.55
C HIS A 272 29.59 31.88 28.69
N SER A 273 30.24 31.41 29.76
CA SER A 273 31.68 31.64 29.96
C SER A 273 32.61 30.56 29.38
N LEU A 274 32.07 29.45 28.87
CA LEU A 274 32.83 28.36 28.24
C LEU A 274 32.87 28.46 26.70
N HIS A 275 32.82 29.68 26.17
CA HIS A 275 32.78 29.96 24.72
C HIS A 275 34.14 29.86 24.00
N THR A 276 35.14 29.23 24.60
CA THR A 276 36.51 29.18 24.05
C THR A 276 36.70 27.97 23.13
N SER A 277 35.98 27.99 21.99
CA SER A 277 36.15 27.21 20.75
C SER A 277 34.77 26.86 20.20
N GLY A 278 34.18 27.70 19.34
CA GLY A 278 32.87 27.43 18.73
C GLY A 278 32.79 26.05 18.05
N VAL A 279 33.92 25.58 17.50
CA VAL A 279 34.05 24.26 16.86
C VAL A 279 33.84 23.11 17.86
N LEU A 280 34.22 23.26 19.12
CA LEU A 280 34.06 22.20 20.13
C LEU A 280 32.62 22.15 20.68
N ALA A 281 31.97 23.31 20.77
CA ALA A 281 30.57 23.42 21.19
C ALA A 281 29.62 22.77 20.17
N ASP A 282 29.87 22.97 18.87
CA ASP A 282 29.06 22.40 17.80
C ASP A 282 29.13 20.85 17.79
N LYS A 283 30.32 20.28 17.99
CA LYS A 283 30.52 18.82 18.09
C LYS A 283 29.85 18.21 19.31
N HIS A 284 29.91 18.91 20.43
CA HIS A 284 29.22 18.49 21.65
C HIS A 284 27.69 18.48 21.45
N ALA A 285 27.13 19.51 20.81
CA ALA A 285 25.72 19.53 20.46
C ALA A 285 25.33 18.37 19.53
N LEU A 286 26.21 17.99 18.59
CA LEU A 286 26.01 16.85 17.69
C LEU A 286 26.04 15.49 18.40
N LEU A 287 26.92 15.31 19.40
CA LEU A 287 26.96 14.11 20.23
C LEU A 287 25.72 14.02 21.12
N LEU A 288 25.30 15.14 21.73
CA LEU A 288 24.06 15.20 22.51
C LEU A 288 22.83 14.90 21.65
N SER A 289 22.73 15.44 20.44
CA SER A 289 21.62 15.12 19.54
C SER A 289 21.63 13.63 19.16
N SER A 290 22.81 13.04 18.95
CA SER A 290 22.96 11.61 18.69
C SER A 290 22.55 10.73 19.88
N ILE A 291 22.73 11.20 21.13
CA ILE A 291 22.19 10.55 22.34
C ILE A 291 20.66 10.63 22.37
N HIS A 292 20.07 11.76 22.00
CA HIS A 292 18.61 11.90 21.94
C HIS A 292 17.98 11.02 20.85
N GLU A 293 18.73 10.74 19.77
CA GLU A 293 18.33 9.84 18.69
C GLU A 293 18.61 8.36 18.96
N LEU A 294 19.23 8.01 20.09
CA LEU A 294 19.60 6.64 20.45
C LEU A 294 18.40 5.66 20.42
N PRO A 295 17.19 6.01 20.86
CA PRO A 295 16.02 5.13 20.71
C PRO A 295 15.70 4.79 19.25
N ASN A 296 15.83 5.75 18.34
CA ASN A 296 15.57 5.55 16.91
C ASN A 296 16.65 4.67 16.28
N MET A 297 17.91 4.89 16.64
CA MET A 297 19.03 4.05 16.21
C MET A 297 18.88 2.62 16.72
N ASN A 298 18.57 2.43 18.00
CA ASN A 298 18.36 1.10 18.57
C ASN A 298 17.22 0.36 17.89
N ALA A 299 16.11 1.05 17.61
CA ALA A 299 15.01 0.48 16.87
C ALA A 299 15.42 0.08 15.44
N ALA A 300 16.22 0.90 14.74
CA ALA A 300 16.72 0.58 13.40
C ALA A 300 17.67 -0.63 13.41
N LEU A 301 18.65 -0.66 14.33
CA LEU A 301 19.59 -1.77 14.48
C LEU A 301 18.89 -3.07 14.87
N GLN A 302 17.88 -3.00 15.74
CA GLN A 302 17.10 -4.17 16.15
C GLN A 302 16.21 -4.69 15.00
N ARG A 303 15.57 -3.79 14.24
CA ARG A 303 14.84 -4.18 13.02
C ARG A 303 15.73 -4.85 11.99
N GLN A 304 16.94 -4.33 11.80
CA GLN A 304 17.93 -4.90 10.88
C GLN A 304 18.33 -6.30 11.32
N LYS A 305 18.75 -6.43 12.60
CA LYS A 305 19.19 -7.69 13.20
C LYS A 305 18.11 -8.79 13.16
N ASP A 306 16.87 -8.43 13.50
CA ASP A 306 15.78 -9.40 13.58
C ASP A 306 15.10 -9.62 12.21
N ASN A 307 15.53 -8.90 11.16
CA ASN A 307 14.88 -8.84 9.85
C ASN A 307 13.36 -8.60 9.95
N ALA A 308 12.95 -7.78 10.93
CA ALA A 308 11.56 -7.61 11.35
C ALA A 308 10.78 -6.59 10.49
N TYR A 309 11.34 -6.17 9.35
CA TYR A 309 10.70 -5.19 8.45
C TYR A 309 9.33 -5.65 7.93
N HIS A 310 9.13 -6.96 7.83
CA HIS A 310 7.87 -7.58 7.39
C HIS A 310 6.71 -7.37 8.37
N GLN A 311 7.00 -7.03 9.64
CA GLN A 311 6.01 -6.85 10.70
C GLN A 311 5.55 -5.39 10.84
N LEU A 312 6.20 -4.46 10.15
CA LEU A 312 5.88 -3.05 10.21
C LEU A 312 4.80 -2.71 9.18
N GLU A 313 3.73 -2.09 9.67
CA GLU A 313 2.74 -1.42 8.85
C GLU A 313 3.30 -0.06 8.41
N VAL A 314 4.03 -0.04 7.30
CA VAL A 314 4.60 1.18 6.71
C VAL A 314 3.55 1.91 5.85
N GLY A 315 3.63 3.24 5.75
CA GLY A 315 2.90 4.00 4.72
C GLY A 315 1.39 4.22 4.93
N GLY A 316 0.88 4.09 6.17
CA GLY A 316 -0.57 4.23 6.43
C GLY A 316 -1.39 3.00 6.04
N ALA A 317 -0.72 1.89 5.69
CA ALA A 317 -1.30 0.58 5.47
C ALA A 317 -2.28 0.16 6.55
N GLY A 318 -1.91 0.39 7.82
CA GLY A 318 -2.71 0.05 8.98
C GLY A 318 -4.06 0.75 9.00
N VAL A 319 -4.10 2.04 8.65
CA VAL A 319 -5.36 2.81 8.58
C VAL A 319 -6.26 2.24 7.49
N ARG A 320 -5.70 1.92 6.32
CA ARG A 320 -6.46 1.35 5.21
C ARG A 320 -6.93 -0.08 5.49
N LEU A 321 -6.12 -0.89 6.17
CA LEU A 321 -6.50 -2.23 6.64
C LEU A 321 -7.60 -2.14 7.70
N GLN A 322 -7.51 -1.19 8.62
CA GLN A 322 -8.57 -0.94 9.61
C GLN A 322 -9.86 -0.47 8.94
N GLU A 323 -9.79 0.42 7.96
CA GLU A 323 -10.96 0.86 7.19
C GLU A 323 -11.60 -0.30 6.42
N MET A 324 -10.79 -1.13 5.75
CA MET A 324 -11.30 -2.33 5.07
C MET A 324 -11.92 -3.34 6.05
N ARG A 325 -11.33 -3.54 7.23
CA ARG A 325 -11.91 -4.39 8.28
C ARG A 325 -13.22 -3.84 8.80
N ALA A 326 -13.28 -2.54 9.08
CA ALA A 326 -14.51 -1.87 9.53
C ALA A 326 -15.63 -1.99 8.50
N GLN A 327 -15.33 -1.74 7.22
CA GLN A 327 -16.30 -1.90 6.12
C GLN A 327 -16.77 -3.36 5.96
N ARG A 328 -15.91 -4.34 6.21
CA ARG A 328 -16.30 -5.76 6.18
C ARG A 328 -17.18 -6.12 7.36
N GLU A 329 -16.86 -5.63 8.55
CA GLU A 329 -17.69 -5.87 9.73
C GLU A 329 -19.07 -5.24 9.57
N GLU A 330 -19.15 -4.04 8.98
CA GLU A 330 -20.41 -3.39 8.65
C GLU A 330 -21.22 -4.20 7.62
N ARG A 331 -20.56 -4.69 6.55
CA ARG A 331 -21.21 -5.57 5.57
C ARG A 331 -21.70 -6.87 6.18
N ARG A 332 -20.88 -7.48 7.04
CA ARG A 332 -21.23 -8.71 7.74
C ARG A 332 -22.49 -8.48 8.59
N LYS A 333 -22.57 -7.35 9.29
CA LYS A 333 -23.76 -6.96 10.06
C LYS A 333 -24.97 -6.74 9.17
N ALA A 334 -24.87 -5.89 8.14
CA ALA A 334 -25.97 -5.61 7.23
C ALA A 334 -26.52 -6.88 6.57
N TRP A 335 -25.62 -7.73 6.07
CA TRP A 335 -26.00 -9.01 5.49
C TRP A 335 -26.62 -9.94 6.52
N SER A 336 -26.07 -10.05 7.73
CA SER A 336 -26.66 -10.85 8.80
C SER A 336 -28.05 -10.37 9.21
N ASP A 337 -28.30 -9.06 9.15
CA ASP A 337 -29.60 -8.45 9.46
C ASP A 337 -30.62 -8.74 8.35
N GLU A 338 -30.26 -8.49 7.08
CA GLU A 338 -31.10 -8.84 5.90
C GLU A 338 -31.45 -10.33 5.89
N PHE A 339 -30.45 -11.16 6.20
CA PHE A 339 -30.61 -12.60 6.26
C PHE A 339 -31.51 -13.04 7.42
N ARG A 340 -31.36 -12.44 8.61
CA ARG A 340 -32.24 -12.71 9.75
C ARG A 340 -33.68 -12.31 9.44
N GLU A 341 -33.90 -11.18 8.79
CA GLU A 341 -35.24 -10.75 8.38
C GLU A 341 -35.88 -11.74 7.41
N ALA A 342 -35.12 -12.25 6.42
CA ALA A 342 -35.58 -13.28 5.50
C ALA A 342 -35.96 -14.59 6.22
N LEU A 343 -35.16 -15.03 7.21
CA LEU A 343 -35.48 -16.20 8.03
C LEU A 343 -36.74 -15.99 8.89
N GLU A 344 -36.90 -14.82 9.49
CA GLU A 344 -38.09 -14.50 10.29
C GLU A 344 -39.35 -14.50 9.42
N GLU A 345 -39.26 -13.99 8.19
CA GLU A 345 -40.37 -13.99 7.25
C GLU A 345 -40.72 -15.41 6.76
N ALA A 346 -39.73 -16.24 6.45
CA ALA A 346 -39.95 -17.65 6.12
C ALA A 346 -40.59 -18.42 7.28
N ASN A 347 -40.16 -18.16 8.52
CA ASN A 347 -40.74 -18.77 9.72
C ASN A 347 -42.20 -18.34 9.93
N LYS A 348 -42.54 -17.05 9.72
CA LYS A 348 -43.95 -16.59 9.77
C LYS A 348 -44.83 -17.29 8.75
N GLN A 349 -44.27 -17.67 7.60
CA GLN A 349 -44.98 -18.40 6.56
C GLN A 349 -45.11 -19.91 6.84
N ASN A 350 -44.61 -20.40 7.99
CA ASN A 350 -44.52 -21.83 8.35
C ASN A 350 -43.81 -22.66 7.28
N LEU A 351 -42.85 -22.08 6.57
CA LEU A 351 -41.96 -22.84 5.70
C LEU A 351 -41.02 -23.66 6.59
N ASP A 352 -40.75 -24.90 6.19
CA ASP A 352 -39.82 -25.78 6.88
C ASP A 352 -38.42 -25.15 6.84
N VAL A 353 -38.03 -24.55 7.96
CA VAL A 353 -36.78 -23.77 8.11
C VAL A 353 -35.57 -24.66 7.81
N GLU A 354 -35.65 -25.95 8.10
CA GLU A 354 -34.55 -26.90 7.89
C GLU A 354 -34.36 -27.20 6.39
N GLY A 355 -35.45 -27.37 5.63
CA GLY A 355 -35.39 -27.42 4.16
C GLY A 355 -34.93 -26.08 3.54
N HIS A 356 -35.33 -24.96 4.13
CA HIS A 356 -34.94 -23.63 3.65
C HIS A 356 -33.45 -23.32 3.90
N LEU A 357 -32.85 -23.90 4.94
CA LEU A 357 -31.41 -23.85 5.21
C LEU A 357 -30.60 -24.65 4.19
N GLU A 358 -31.15 -25.75 3.66
CA GLU A 358 -30.49 -26.56 2.61
C GLU A 358 -30.51 -25.86 1.24
N ASP A 359 -31.60 -25.14 0.92
CA ASP A 359 -31.75 -24.36 -0.32
C ASP A 359 -31.07 -22.98 -0.28
N MET A 360 -30.55 -22.58 0.86
CA MET A 360 -29.98 -21.26 1.07
C MET A 360 -28.83 -20.84 0.14
N PRO A 361 -27.96 -21.75 -0.38
CA PRO A 361 -27.00 -21.39 -1.42
C PRO A 361 -27.69 -20.85 -2.68
N GLN A 362 -28.88 -21.37 -3.00
CA GLN A 362 -29.70 -20.87 -4.11
C GLN A 362 -30.33 -19.52 -3.77
N MET A 363 -30.75 -19.31 -2.52
CA MET A 363 -31.31 -18.02 -2.10
C MET A 363 -30.27 -16.88 -2.09
N CYS A 364 -29.02 -17.18 -1.73
CA CYS A 364 -27.90 -16.25 -1.93
C CYS A 364 -27.73 -15.92 -3.42
N LEU A 365 -27.89 -16.92 -4.30
CA LEU A 365 -27.84 -16.74 -5.76
C LEU A 365 -29.04 -15.98 -6.33
N GLU A 366 -30.23 -16.08 -5.73
CA GLU A 366 -31.47 -15.43 -6.16
C GLU A 366 -31.59 -13.99 -5.68
N THR A 367 -31.13 -13.67 -4.47
CA THR A 367 -31.08 -12.29 -3.94
C THR A 367 -30.04 -11.42 -4.66
N LEU A 368 -29.18 -12.03 -5.47
CA LEU A 368 -28.25 -11.37 -6.38
C LEU A 368 -28.91 -10.97 -7.72
N GLU A 369 -30.12 -10.43 -7.69
CA GLU A 369 -30.75 -9.84 -8.89
C GLU A 369 -29.78 -8.86 -9.59
N GLY A 370 -29.01 -8.09 -8.81
CA GLY A 370 -27.97 -7.20 -9.32
C GLY A 370 -26.84 -7.91 -10.10
N ARG A 371 -26.54 -9.18 -9.82
CA ARG A 371 -25.52 -9.96 -10.55
C ARG A 371 -26.02 -10.33 -11.94
N GLU A 372 -27.26 -10.82 -12.05
CA GLU A 372 -27.83 -11.18 -13.34
C GLU A 372 -28.01 -9.94 -14.21
N GLU A 373 -28.52 -8.85 -13.62
CA GLU A 373 -28.61 -7.56 -14.30
C GLU A 373 -27.24 -7.08 -14.77
N MET A 374 -26.22 -7.11 -13.91
CA MET A 374 -24.89 -6.62 -14.28
C MET A 374 -24.17 -7.51 -15.30
N LYS A 375 -24.38 -8.83 -15.25
CA LYS A 375 -23.92 -9.75 -16.29
C LYS A 375 -24.64 -9.48 -17.61
N LEU A 376 -25.95 -9.31 -17.59
CA LEU A 376 -26.75 -9.04 -18.78
C LEU A 376 -26.35 -7.71 -19.42
N VAL A 377 -26.25 -6.64 -18.63
CA VAL A 377 -25.78 -5.32 -19.09
C VAL A 377 -24.35 -5.40 -19.60
N GLY A 378 -23.46 -6.12 -18.91
CA GLY A 378 -22.08 -6.33 -19.34
C GLY A 378 -21.96 -7.07 -20.67
N TYR A 379 -22.70 -8.16 -20.86
CA TYR A 379 -22.74 -8.90 -22.13
C TYR A 379 -23.38 -8.09 -23.25
N ALA A 380 -24.49 -7.40 -22.97
CA ALA A 380 -25.14 -6.52 -23.94
C ALA A 380 -24.20 -5.41 -24.42
N LEU A 381 -23.41 -4.85 -23.49
CA LEU A 381 -22.37 -3.86 -23.81
C LEU A 381 -21.27 -4.46 -24.70
N CYS A 382 -20.77 -5.66 -24.41
CA CYS A 382 -19.77 -6.33 -25.25
C CYS A 382 -20.30 -6.59 -26.68
N VAL A 383 -21.56 -7.04 -26.81
CA VAL A 383 -22.20 -7.24 -28.13
C VAL A 383 -22.32 -5.90 -28.86
N LEU A 384 -22.77 -4.85 -28.18
CA LEU A 384 -22.91 -3.51 -28.76
C LEU A 384 -21.56 -2.95 -29.24
N GLN A 385 -20.51 -3.13 -28.44
CA GLN A 385 -19.13 -2.76 -28.81
C GLN A 385 -18.63 -3.55 -30.04
N GLY A 386 -18.94 -4.85 -30.12
CA GLY A 386 -18.62 -5.67 -31.29
C GLY A 386 -19.28 -5.16 -32.58
N ILE A 387 -20.56 -4.79 -32.50
CA ILE A 387 -21.29 -4.19 -33.63
C ILE A 387 -20.68 -2.82 -33.99
N ALA A 388 -20.34 -2.00 -33.00
CA ALA A 388 -19.74 -0.69 -33.23
C ALA A 388 -18.35 -0.79 -33.88
N ILE A 389 -17.51 -1.72 -33.44
CA ILE A 389 -16.21 -2.04 -34.07
C ILE A 389 -16.42 -2.41 -35.54
N PHE A 390 -17.38 -3.31 -35.83
CA PHE A 390 -17.68 -3.72 -37.19
C PHE A 390 -18.11 -2.52 -38.06
N CYS A 391 -19.00 -1.66 -37.57
CA CYS A 391 -19.42 -0.47 -38.29
C CYS A 391 -18.24 0.50 -38.54
N VAL A 392 -17.40 0.76 -37.54
CA VAL A 392 -16.25 1.67 -37.69
C VAL A 392 -15.20 1.13 -38.64
N LEU A 393 -14.96 -0.19 -38.64
CA LEU A 393 -14.07 -0.82 -39.62
C LEU A 393 -14.59 -0.63 -41.05
N ASN A 394 -15.89 -0.85 -41.29
CA ASN A 394 -16.48 -0.59 -42.60
C ASN A 394 -16.30 0.87 -43.03
N VAL A 395 -16.56 1.84 -42.14
CA VAL A 395 -16.34 3.26 -42.43
C VAL A 395 -14.87 3.58 -42.69
N LEU A 396 -13.94 3.00 -41.93
CA LEU A 396 -12.51 3.24 -42.09
C LEU A 396 -11.98 2.73 -43.43
N PHE A 397 -12.42 1.56 -43.89
CA PHE A 397 -12.02 0.98 -45.17
C PHE A 397 -12.69 1.66 -46.37
N ASP A 398 -13.93 2.14 -46.22
CA ASP A 398 -14.66 2.84 -47.30
C ASP A 398 -14.23 4.31 -47.49
N LEU A 399 -13.49 4.90 -46.55
CA LEU A 399 -12.99 6.26 -46.71
C LEU A 399 -11.90 6.25 -47.80
N PRO A 400 -12.12 6.87 -48.98
CA PRO A 400 -11.06 7.00 -49.97
C PRO A 400 -9.90 7.78 -49.34
N SER A 401 -8.68 7.25 -49.43
CA SER A 401 -7.51 8.05 -49.07
C SER A 401 -7.51 9.28 -49.96
N LYS A 402 -7.58 10.47 -49.36
CA LYS A 402 -7.20 11.73 -50.01
C LYS A 402 -5.69 11.66 -50.29
N HIS A 403 -5.32 10.85 -51.25
CA HIS A 403 -4.05 10.84 -51.95
C HIS A 403 -4.37 10.57 -53.41
N GLU A 404 -5.03 11.56 -54.01
CA GLU A 404 -4.72 12.11 -55.33
C GLU A 404 -5.06 13.60 -55.30
#